data_AF-A0A9P1N346-F1
#
_entry.id   AF-A0A9P1N346-F1
#
_cell.length_a   1.000
_cell.length_b   1.000
_cell.length_c   1.000
_cell.angle_alpha   90.00
_cell.angle_beta   90.00
_cell.angle_gamma   90.00
#
_symmetry.space_group_name_H-M   'P 1'
#
loop_
_entity.id
_entity.type
_entity.pdbx_description
1 polymer ?
#
loop_
_entity_poly.entity_id
_entity_poly.type
_entity_poly.pdbx_seq_one_letter_code
_entity_poly.pdbx_strand_id
1 'polypeptide(L)'
;MAIPNQLLICTAIKVVIVLLTIVTLILLDPAYVTTYISINYDIVIIYLVSALTLLYCIVSVVMYFLLSKRGEDTPLTNCALSEVIFATAGIMGWLIIIGIGGTISQRTIIETGERFGWIGAMAGLNTGCFLGIAAIFALNVINEKILQRRNRFNKYDRGYNVR
;
A
#
# COMPACT_ATOMS: atom_id res chain seq x y z
N MET A 1 -11.87 14.32 19.70
CA MET A 1 -11.43 13.01 19.21
C MET A 1 -10.24 13.23 18.31
N ALA A 2 -9.02 13.03 18.83
CA ALA A 2 -7.82 13.14 18.01
C ALA A 2 -7.62 11.79 17.30
N ILE A 3 -7.88 11.75 15.99
CA ILE A 3 -7.37 10.66 15.16
C ILE A 3 -5.85 10.68 15.35
N PRO A 4 -5.20 9.58 15.74
CA PRO A 4 -3.74 9.56 15.83
C PRO A 4 -3.18 10.00 14.46
N ASN A 5 -2.33 11.02 14.44
CA ASN A 5 -1.85 11.68 13.21
C ASN A 5 -1.38 10.71 12.12
N GLN A 6 -0.93 9.53 12.52
CA GLN A 6 -0.52 8.43 11.67
C GLN A 6 -1.65 7.86 10.81
N LEU A 7 -2.85 7.67 11.37
CA LEU A 7 -4.02 7.23 10.60
C LEU A 7 -4.43 8.29 9.58
N LEU A 8 -4.32 9.58 9.93
CA LEU A 8 -4.64 10.69 9.03
C LEU A 8 -3.63 10.80 7.87
N ILE A 9 -2.34 10.62 8.15
CA ILE A 9 -1.30 10.57 7.09
C ILE A 9 -1.53 9.35 6.20
N CYS A 10 -1.90 8.19 6.76
CA CYS A 10 -2.16 6.99 5.99
C CYS A 10 -3.41 7.10 5.11
N THR A 11 -4.49 7.73 5.59
CA THR A 11 -5.66 8.00 4.73
C THR A 11 -5.28 8.90 3.56
N ALA A 12 -4.49 9.96 3.79
CA ALA A 12 -4.04 10.84 2.73
C ALA A 12 -3.20 10.10 1.67
N ILE A 13 -2.24 9.26 2.09
CA ILE A 13 -1.44 8.46 1.14
C ILE A 13 -2.33 7.47 0.36
N LYS A 14 -3.32 6.84 1.00
CA LYS A 14 -4.25 5.93 0.31
C LYS A 14 -5.11 6.66 -0.72
N VAL A 15 -5.53 7.90 -0.45
CA VAL A 15 -6.24 8.71 -1.47
C VAL A 15 -5.35 8.95 -2.68
N VAL A 16 -4.05 9.21 -2.48
CA VAL A 16 -3.09 9.33 -3.59
C VAL A 16 -2.97 8.02 -4.36
N ILE A 17 -2.86 6.87 -3.68
CA ILE A 17 -2.86 5.55 -4.32
C ILE A 17 -4.13 5.33 -5.15
N VAL A 18 -5.30 5.70 -4.63
CA VAL A 18 -6.57 5.60 -5.37
C VAL A 18 -6.55 6.47 -6.63
N LEU A 19 -6.06 7.71 -6.54
CA LEU A 19 -5.97 8.58 -7.72
C LEU A 19 -5.02 8.01 -8.77
N LEU A 20 -3.82 7.57 -8.36
CA LEU A 20 -2.84 6.96 -9.25
C LEU A 20 -3.36 5.67 -9.89
N THR A 21 -4.07 4.84 -9.13
CA THR A 21 -4.70 3.61 -9.66
C THR A 21 -5.81 3.93 -10.68
N ILE A 22 -6.63 4.95 -10.44
CA ILE A 22 -7.62 5.40 -11.43
C ILE A 22 -6.92 5.88 -12.71
N VAL A 23 -5.84 6.66 -12.59
CA VAL A 23 -5.04 7.09 -13.74
C VAL A 23 -4.47 5.89 -14.50
N THR A 24 -3.95 4.86 -13.82
CA THR A 24 -3.49 3.63 -14.49
C THR A 24 -4.61 2.92 -15.25
N LEU A 25 -5.83 2.91 -14.72
CA LEU A 25 -6.98 2.30 -15.38
C LEU A 25 -7.48 3.12 -16.58
N ILE A 26 -7.34 4.45 -16.55
CA ILE A 26 -7.67 5.32 -17.70
C ILE A 26 -6.65 5.15 -18.83
N LEU A 27 -5.36 5.08 -18.48
CA LEU A 27 -4.28 4.84 -19.45
C LEU A 27 -4.40 3.46 -20.12
N LEU A 28 -4.99 2.49 -19.41
CA LEU A 28 -5.33 1.17 -19.90
C LEU A 28 -6.63 1.24 -20.74
N ASP A 29 -6.52 1.80 -21.94
CA ASP A 29 -7.64 2.14 -22.82
C ASP A 29 -8.53 0.90 -23.16
N PRO A 30 -9.87 0.98 -22.94
CA PRO A 30 -10.80 -0.13 -23.13
C PRO A 30 -10.88 -0.65 -24.57
N ALA A 31 -10.44 0.11 -25.57
CA ALA A 31 -10.37 -0.37 -26.95
C ALA A 31 -9.32 -1.49 -27.15
N TYR A 32 -8.25 -1.51 -26.35
CA TYR A 32 -7.26 -2.60 -26.36
C TYR A 32 -7.70 -3.80 -25.51
N VAL A 33 -8.71 -3.61 -24.66
CA VAL A 33 -9.16 -4.58 -23.66
C VAL A 33 -10.12 -5.61 -24.27
N THR A 34 -11.00 -5.22 -25.18
CA THR A 34 -12.00 -6.13 -25.75
C THR A 34 -11.44 -7.10 -26.81
N THR A 35 -10.39 -6.71 -27.53
CA THR A 35 -9.75 -7.57 -28.56
C THR A 35 -8.68 -8.50 -27.98
N TYR A 36 -8.08 -8.16 -26.83
CA TYR A 36 -6.93 -8.89 -26.28
C TYR A 36 -7.16 -9.53 -24.90
N ILE A 37 -8.32 -9.35 -24.24
CA ILE A 37 -8.58 -9.92 -22.90
C ILE A 37 -8.45 -11.46 -22.85
N SER A 38 -8.77 -12.17 -23.93
CA SER A 38 -8.64 -13.63 -23.98
C SER A 38 -7.24 -14.11 -24.38
N ILE A 39 -6.35 -13.22 -24.80
CA ILE A 39 -5.04 -13.57 -25.38
C ILE A 39 -3.87 -12.99 -24.57
N ASN A 40 -4.04 -11.84 -23.89
CA ASN A 40 -2.96 -11.12 -23.24
C ASN A 40 -3.11 -11.08 -21.71
N TYR A 41 -2.55 -12.09 -21.05
CA TYR A 41 -2.57 -12.26 -19.58
C TYR A 41 -1.95 -11.08 -18.82
N ASP A 42 -1.04 -10.33 -19.44
CA ASP A 42 -0.37 -9.19 -18.82
C ASP A 42 -1.35 -8.06 -18.45
N ILE A 43 -2.28 -7.75 -19.34
CA ILE A 43 -3.31 -6.71 -19.12
C ILE A 43 -4.28 -7.13 -18.01
N VAL A 44 -4.62 -8.42 -17.96
CA VAL A 44 -5.49 -8.99 -16.93
C VAL A 44 -4.86 -8.86 -15.54
N ILE A 45 -3.54 -9.08 -15.42
CA ILE A 45 -2.80 -8.92 -14.17
C ILE A 45 -2.84 -7.46 -13.68
N ILE A 46 -2.70 -6.48 -14.57
CA ILE A 46 -2.79 -5.05 -14.22
C ILE A 46 -4.17 -4.73 -13.64
N TYR A 47 -5.26 -5.22 -14.25
CA TYR A 47 -6.61 -5.05 -13.73
C TYR A 47 -6.80 -5.72 -12.37
N LEU A 48 -6.32 -6.95 -12.22
CA LEU A 48 -6.46 -7.70 -10.97
C LEU A 48 -5.77 -6.99 -9.81
N VAL A 49 -4.52 -6.58 -10.00
CA VAL A 49 -3.74 -5.86 -8.98
C VAL A 49 -4.35 -4.48 -8.70
N SER A 50 -4.85 -3.78 -9.72
CA SER A 50 -5.53 -2.48 -9.54
C SER A 50 -6.83 -2.63 -8.74
N ALA A 51 -7.66 -3.63 -9.05
CA ALA A 51 -8.90 -3.93 -8.34
C ALA A 51 -8.64 -4.32 -6.88
N LEU A 52 -7.65 -5.17 -6.62
CA LEU A 52 -7.24 -5.53 -5.26
C LEU A 52 -6.71 -4.30 -4.48
N THR A 53 -5.99 -3.40 -5.14
CA THR A 53 -5.49 -2.17 -4.54
C THR A 53 -6.63 -1.24 -4.13
N LEU A 54 -7.63 -1.05 -5.00
CA LEU A 54 -8.81 -0.26 -4.71
C LEU A 54 -9.63 -0.87 -3.55
N LEU A 55 -9.84 -2.19 -3.58
CA LEU A 55 -10.52 -2.92 -2.50
C LEU A 55 -9.80 -2.71 -1.17
N TYR A 56 -8.48 -2.90 -1.14
CA TYR A 56 -7.66 -2.69 0.05
C TYR A 56 -7.79 -1.25 0.59
N CYS A 57 -7.73 -0.24 -0.29
CA CYS A 57 -7.87 1.15 0.13
C CYS A 57 -9.23 1.41 0.78
N ILE A 58 -10.33 0.93 0.19
CA ILE A 58 -11.67 1.10 0.74
C ILE A 58 -11.82 0.40 2.09
N VAL A 59 -11.46 -0.89 2.15
CA VAL A 59 -11.59 -1.69 3.39
C VAL A 59 -10.77 -1.07 4.52
N SER A 60 -9.55 -0.63 4.24
CA SER A 60 -8.69 0.00 5.24
C SER A 60 -9.23 1.35 5.71
N VAL A 61 -9.77 2.20 4.82
CA VAL A 61 -10.42 3.47 5.22
C VAL A 61 -11.64 3.20 6.11
N VAL A 62 -12.47 2.21 5.78
CA VAL A 62 -13.59 1.80 6.64
C VAL A 62 -13.11 1.31 7.99
N MET A 63 -12.04 0.51 8.03
CA MET A 63 -11.43 0.04 9.28
C MET A 63 -10.98 1.21 10.17
N TYR A 64 -10.33 2.23 9.59
CA TYR A 64 -9.89 3.41 10.33
C TYR A 64 -11.06 4.22 10.89
N PHE A 65 -12.14 4.34 10.11
CA PHE A 65 -13.36 5.00 10.57
C PHE A 65 -14.02 4.27 11.75
N LEU A 66 -14.11 2.93 11.68
CA LEU A 66 -14.64 2.11 12.76
C LEU A 66 -13.76 2.19 14.02
N LEU A 67 -12.44 2.16 13.87
CA LEU A 67 -11.49 2.33 14.97
C LEU A 67 -11.61 3.71 15.62
N SER A 68 -11.79 4.78 14.83
CA SER A 68 -12.01 6.13 15.34
C SER A 68 -13.28 6.26 16.19
N LYS A 69 -14.29 5.40 15.98
CA LYS A 69 -15.52 5.40 16.79
C LYS A 69 -15.43 4.51 18.05
N ARG A 70 -14.46 3.61 18.14
CA ARG A 70 -14.40 2.57 19.18
C ARG A 70 -13.70 3.00 20.49
N GLY A 71 -12.96 4.11 20.50
CA GLY A 71 -12.30 4.66 21.70
C GLY A 71 -10.85 4.19 21.92
N GLU A 72 -10.11 4.91 22.79
CA GLU A 72 -8.64 4.91 22.95
C GLU A 72 -8.00 3.60 23.46
N ASP A 73 -8.76 2.67 24.04
CA ASP A 73 -8.20 1.48 24.71
C ASP A 73 -7.97 0.27 23.79
N THR A 74 -8.09 0.43 22.47
CA THR A 74 -7.86 -0.69 21.54
C THR A 74 -6.40 -0.77 21.09
N PRO A 75 -5.71 -1.91 21.31
CA PRO A 75 -4.33 -2.06 20.87
C PRO A 75 -4.25 -2.01 19.34
N LEU A 76 -3.63 -0.95 18.81
CA LEU A 76 -3.44 -0.69 17.37
C LEU A 76 -2.49 -1.67 16.68
N THR A 77 -1.87 -2.58 17.44
CA THR A 77 -0.80 -3.47 16.96
C THR A 77 -1.27 -4.46 15.90
N ASN A 78 -2.52 -4.95 15.98
CA ASN A 78 -3.07 -5.84 14.95
C ASN A 78 -3.35 -5.08 13.65
N CYS A 79 -3.82 -3.83 13.75
CA CYS A 79 -4.03 -2.96 12.60
C CYS A 79 -2.69 -2.62 11.92
N ALA A 80 -1.69 -2.23 12.70
CA ALA A 80 -0.34 -1.94 12.19
C ALA A 80 0.27 -3.17 11.49
N LEU A 81 0.14 -4.38 12.06
CA LEU A 81 0.62 -5.60 11.42
C LEU A 81 -0.11 -5.92 10.11
N SER A 82 -1.45 -5.79 10.09
CA SER A 82 -2.19 -5.99 8.84
C SER A 82 -1.78 -4.99 7.77
N GLU A 83 -1.57 -3.72 8.14
CA GLU A 83 -1.14 -2.68 7.19
C GLU A 83 0.25 -2.96 6.61
N VAL A 84 1.20 -3.44 7.42
CA VAL A 84 2.53 -3.84 6.92
C VAL A 84 2.42 -5.01 5.93
N ILE A 85 1.61 -6.02 6.23
CA ILE A 85 1.44 -7.19 5.35
C ILE A 85 0.82 -6.76 4.02
N PHE A 86 -0.28 -6.00 4.07
CA PHE A 86 -0.96 -5.54 2.86
C PHE A 86 -0.11 -4.53 2.07
N ALA A 87 0.64 -3.66 2.74
CA ALA A 87 1.55 -2.75 2.05
C ALA A 87 2.68 -3.51 1.33
N THR A 88 3.21 -4.57 1.95
CA THR A 88 4.21 -5.44 1.32
C THR A 88 3.64 -6.18 0.12
N ALA A 89 2.41 -6.69 0.22
CA ALA A 89 1.71 -7.30 -0.91
C ALA A 89 1.46 -6.29 -2.04
N GLY A 90 1.09 -5.04 -1.69
CA GLY A 90 0.95 -3.93 -2.62
C GLY A 90 2.25 -3.63 -3.37
N ILE A 91 3.38 -3.52 -2.65
CA ILE A 91 4.71 -3.33 -3.24
C ILE A 91 5.00 -4.40 -4.29
N MET A 92 4.80 -5.68 -3.96
CA MET A 92 5.05 -6.78 -4.89
C MET A 92 4.16 -6.69 -6.13
N GLY A 93 2.85 -6.42 -5.96
CA GLY A 93 1.91 -6.29 -7.07
C GLY A 93 2.27 -5.15 -8.03
N TRP A 94 2.62 -3.97 -7.49
CA TRP A 94 2.98 -2.81 -8.32
C TRP A 94 4.35 -2.96 -8.99
N LEU A 95 5.32 -3.62 -8.36
CA LEU A 95 6.60 -3.96 -8.99
C LEU A 95 6.43 -4.88 -10.20
N ILE A 96 5.51 -5.86 -10.13
CA ILE A 96 5.18 -6.72 -11.26
C ILE A 96 4.62 -5.88 -12.42
N ILE A 97 3.71 -4.94 -12.12
CA ILE A 97 3.15 -4.02 -13.13
C ILE A 97 4.24 -3.17 -13.78
N ILE A 98 5.23 -2.68 -13.03
CA ILE A 98 6.37 -1.93 -13.60
C ILE A 98 7.11 -2.78 -14.63
N GLY A 99 7.39 -4.04 -14.30
CA GLY A 99 8.05 -4.98 -15.22
C GLY A 99 7.23 -5.24 -16.49
N ILE A 100 5.93 -5.46 -16.33
CA ILE A 100 4.99 -5.67 -17.44
C ILE A 100 4.88 -4.42 -18.33
N GLY A 101 4.73 -3.24 -17.73
CA GLY A 101 4.65 -1.97 -18.45
C GLY A 101 5.91 -1.71 -19.28
N GLY A 102 7.09 -2.01 -18.72
CA GLY A 102 8.37 -1.90 -19.44
C GLY A 102 8.49 -2.87 -20.62
N THR A 103 8.14 -4.14 -20.43
CA THR A 103 8.25 -5.16 -21.50
C THR A 103 7.25 -4.93 -22.63
N ILE A 104 6.03 -4.48 -22.33
CA ILE A 104 5.02 -4.13 -23.34
C ILE A 104 5.44 -2.85 -24.09
N SER A 105 5.95 -1.84 -23.38
CA SER A 105 6.41 -0.59 -23.99
C SER A 105 7.52 -0.83 -25.03
N GLN A 106 8.44 -1.77 -24.77
CA GLN A 106 9.51 -2.13 -25.70
C GLN A 106 9.02 -2.91 -26.94
N ARG A 107 7.91 -3.64 -26.84
CA ARG A 107 7.37 -4.47 -27.93
C ARG A 107 6.35 -3.75 -28.80
N THR A 108 5.88 -2.56 -28.40
CA THR A 108 4.79 -1.84 -29.07
C THR A 108 5.29 -0.57 -29.77
N ILE A 109 4.60 -0.17 -30.85
CA ILE A 109 4.93 0.99 -31.68
C ILE A 109 4.75 2.30 -30.88
N ILE A 110 5.48 3.35 -31.27
CA ILE A 110 5.71 4.64 -30.59
C ILE A 110 4.52 5.17 -29.76
N GLU A 111 3.32 5.32 -30.34
CA GLU A 111 2.16 5.91 -29.61
C GLU A 111 1.59 4.99 -28.52
N THR A 112 1.55 3.68 -28.74
CA THR A 112 1.05 2.72 -27.75
C THR A 112 2.11 2.45 -26.68
N GLY A 113 3.39 2.42 -27.06
CA GLY A 113 4.51 2.23 -26.15
C GLY A 113 4.64 3.35 -25.13
N GLU A 114 4.32 4.59 -25.49
CA GLU A 114 4.32 5.74 -24.57
C GLU A 114 3.28 5.56 -23.44
N ARG A 115 2.05 5.14 -23.78
CA ARG A 115 0.99 4.92 -22.78
C ARG A 115 1.38 3.84 -21.77
N PHE A 116 1.98 2.73 -22.22
CA PHE A 116 2.48 1.68 -21.32
C PHE A 116 3.68 2.13 -20.49
N GLY A 117 4.52 3.03 -21.00
CA GLY A 117 5.57 3.70 -20.23
C GLY A 117 5.00 4.53 -19.08
N TRP A 118 3.93 5.30 -19.33
CA TRP A 118 3.23 6.04 -18.28
C TRP A 118 2.57 5.14 -17.24
N ILE A 119 2.01 3.98 -17.64
CA ILE A 119 1.50 2.98 -16.70
C ILE A 119 2.62 2.48 -15.78
N GLY A 120 3.81 2.21 -16.32
CA GLY A 120 5.00 1.85 -15.53
C GLY A 120 5.41 2.95 -14.54
N ALA A 121 5.40 4.22 -14.96
CA ALA A 121 5.72 5.35 -14.09
C ALA A 121 4.72 5.49 -12.93
N MET A 122 3.42 5.36 -13.21
CA MET A 122 2.36 5.39 -12.20
C MET A 122 2.46 4.20 -11.22
N ALA A 123 2.83 3.02 -11.72
CA ALA A 123 3.10 1.86 -10.89
C ALA A 123 4.32 2.06 -9.97
N GLY A 124 5.34 2.77 -10.44
CA GLY A 124 6.49 3.23 -9.64
C GLY A 124 6.06 4.15 -8.49
N LEU A 125 5.22 5.15 -8.78
CA LEU A 125 4.69 6.05 -7.76
C LEU A 125 3.84 5.30 -6.72
N ASN A 126 2.97 4.38 -7.16
CA ASN A 126 2.19 3.53 -6.25
C ASN A 126 3.09 2.70 -5.34
N THR A 127 4.14 2.07 -5.89
CA THR A 127 5.14 1.34 -5.11
C THR A 127 5.77 2.23 -4.03
N GLY A 128 6.13 3.47 -4.38
CA GLY A 128 6.65 4.46 -3.43
C GLY A 128 5.66 4.81 -2.32
N CYS A 129 4.38 5.00 -2.65
CA CYS A 129 3.33 5.26 -1.66
C CYS A 129 3.16 4.07 -0.69
N PHE A 130 3.19 2.83 -1.20
CA PHE A 130 3.12 1.64 -0.34
C PHE A 130 4.36 1.48 0.55
N LEU A 131 5.55 1.79 0.05
CA LEU A 131 6.78 1.84 0.86
C LEU A 131 6.66 2.89 1.99
N GLY A 132 6.09 4.05 1.70
CA GLY A 132 5.82 5.08 2.70
C GLY A 132 4.90 4.59 3.82
N ILE A 133 3.81 3.90 3.47
CA ILE A 133 2.89 3.30 4.45
C ILE A 133 3.61 2.23 5.28
N ALA A 134 4.35 1.33 4.64
CA ALA A 134 5.11 0.27 5.31
C ALA A 134 6.13 0.85 6.30
N ALA A 135 6.85 1.90 5.92
CA ALA A 135 7.84 2.55 6.77
C ALA A 135 7.21 3.19 8.03
N ILE A 136 6.08 3.91 7.87
CA ILE A 136 5.37 4.54 8.99
C ILE A 136 4.94 3.47 10.01
N PHE A 137 4.29 2.39 9.55
CA PHE A 137 3.82 1.34 10.47
C PHE A 137 4.95 0.47 11.03
N ALA A 138 6.00 0.17 10.26
CA ALA A 138 7.15 -0.57 10.75
C ALA A 138 7.87 0.20 11.88
N LEU A 139 8.08 1.50 11.72
CA LEU A 139 8.67 2.35 12.76
C LEU A 139 7.80 2.39 14.02
N ASN A 140 6.47 2.40 13.89
CA ASN A 140 5.56 2.35 15.03
C ASN A 140 5.64 1.02 15.78
N VAL A 141 5.65 -0.09 15.06
CA VAL A 141 5.79 -1.42 15.66
C VAL A 141 7.12 -1.53 16.40
N ILE A 142 8.22 -1.01 15.82
CA ILE A 142 9.53 -0.99 16.47
C ILE A 142 9.49 -0.14 17.75
N ASN A 143 8.88 1.04 17.71
CA ASN A 143 8.85 1.94 18.84
C ASN A 143 8.00 1.39 20.01
N GLU A 144 6.81 0.88 19.72
CA GLU A 144 5.93 0.29 20.73
C GLU A 144 6.40 -1.07 21.23
N LYS A 145 6.83 -1.99 20.34
CA LYS A 145 7.18 -3.36 20.76
C LYS A 145 8.62 -3.56 21.16
N ILE A 146 9.57 -2.83 20.60
CA ILE A 146 11.01 -3.06 20.86
C ILE A 146 11.50 -2.05 21.89
N LEU A 147 11.27 -0.76 21.67
CA LEU A 147 11.82 0.30 22.54
C LEU A 147 11.08 0.39 23.88
N GLN A 148 9.74 0.37 23.90
CA GLN A 148 9.00 0.40 25.17
C GLN A 148 9.12 -0.91 25.97
N ARG A 149 9.19 -2.06 25.29
CA ARG A 149 9.38 -3.36 25.96
C ARG A 149 10.79 -3.47 26.56
N ARG A 150 11.82 -2.95 25.89
CA ARG A 150 13.18 -2.80 26.43
C ARG A 150 13.20 -1.90 27.68
N ASN A 151 12.48 -0.78 27.66
CA ASN A 151 12.38 0.11 28.81
C ASN A 151 11.63 -0.51 30.01
N ARG A 152 10.61 -1.34 29.77
CA ARG A 152 9.94 -2.10 30.84
C ARG A 152 10.83 -3.20 31.42
N PHE A 153 11.56 -3.95 30.60
CA PHE A 153 12.52 -4.95 31.08
C PHE A 153 13.62 -4.32 31.96
N ASN A 154 14.20 -3.20 31.53
CA ASN A 154 15.21 -2.47 32.31
C ASN A 154 14.69 -1.95 33.66
N LYS A 155 13.39 -1.65 33.76
CA LYS A 155 12.76 -1.18 35.01
C LYS A 155 12.56 -2.32 36.03
N TYR A 156 12.31 -3.54 35.55
CA TYR A 156 12.21 -4.72 36.40
C TYR A 156 13.60 -5.22 36.84
N ASP A 157 14.60 -5.15 35.97
CA ASP A 157 16.00 -5.50 36.30
C ASP A 157 16.61 -4.57 37.36
N ARG A 158 16.32 -3.26 37.27
CA ARG A 158 16.71 -2.29 38.31
C ARG A 158 15.94 -2.43 39.62
N GLY A 159 14.76 -3.07 39.61
CA GLY A 159 13.96 -3.31 40.81
C GLY A 159 14.44 -4.49 41.66
N TYR A 160 15.20 -5.43 41.06
CA TYR A 160 15.75 -6.59 41.76
C TYR A 160 17.16 -6.37 42.35
N ASN A 161 17.88 -5.33 41.92
CA ASN A 161 19.22 -4.99 42.43
C ASN A 161 19.21 -4.01 43.63
N VAL A 162 18.11 -3.95 44.40
CA VAL A 162 17.99 -3.10 45.61
C VAL A 162 17.67 -3.93 46.87
N ARG A 163 18.20 -5.15 46.97
CA ARG A 163 18.24 -5.91 48.22
C ARG A 163 19.65 -6.35 48.53
#